data_AF-A0A871BEE1-F1
#
_entry.id   AF-A0A871BEE1-F1
#
_cell.length_a   1.000
_cell.length_b   1.000
_cell.length_c   1.000
_cell.angle_alpha   90.00
_cell.angle_beta   90.00
_cell.angle_gamma   90.00
#
_symmetry.space_group_name_H-M   'P 1'
#
loop_
_entity.id
_entity.type
_entity.pdbx_description
1 polymer ?
#
loop_
_entity_poly.entity_id
_entity_poly.type
_entity_poly.pdbx_seq_one_letter_code
_entity_poly.pdbx_strand_id
1 'polypeptide(L)'
;MTDDTNDGFKPTRRSVLRLGAMSALGIGIGIPAVSGSVAATIDCPKTPGYWANHPETWPDEDLTIAGKEGSNEYWQGILLDPPKGDKAHIMMKHYIAAVLNLRTLQSGCTSAKIKYGYYEGYTIEQVKNMAGTWLRHTSSWQNGRKQTSWYANGMDGEKLKDTLDAFNNNPASLGLDCGCDDR
;
A
#
# COMPACT_ATOMS: atom_id res chain seq x y z
N MET A 1 -39.90 52.26 15.43
CA MET A 1 -40.76 51.60 14.43
C MET A 1 -39.97 50.42 13.93
N THR A 2 -40.43 49.23 14.27
CA THR A 2 -39.87 47.91 13.91
C THR A 2 -39.79 47.73 12.40
N ASP A 3 -38.80 46.98 11.93
CA ASP A 3 -39.11 45.81 11.09
C ASP A 3 -37.97 44.78 11.19
N ASP A 4 -38.34 43.61 11.70
CA ASP A 4 -37.56 42.38 11.69
C ASP A 4 -37.66 41.74 10.31
N THR A 5 -36.56 41.24 9.76
CA THR A 5 -36.63 40.07 8.87
C THR A 5 -35.45 39.15 9.14
N ASN A 6 -35.75 38.07 9.87
CA ASN A 6 -34.95 36.86 9.88
C ASN A 6 -34.91 36.27 8.47
N ASP A 7 -33.72 35.91 7.97
CA ASP A 7 -33.64 34.86 6.96
C ASP A 7 -32.38 34.01 7.17
N GLY A 8 -32.63 32.70 7.15
CA GLY A 8 -31.80 31.66 7.75
C GLY A 8 -30.45 31.41 7.08
N PHE A 9 -29.48 31.05 7.91
CA PHE A 9 -28.22 30.47 7.51
C PHE A 9 -28.45 29.10 6.84
N LYS A 10 -28.13 28.98 5.55
CA LYS A 10 -27.99 27.71 4.84
C LYS A 10 -26.51 27.49 4.50
N PRO A 11 -25.78 26.55 5.14
CA PRO A 11 -24.44 26.23 4.72
C PRO A 11 -24.50 25.18 3.61
N THR A 12 -24.27 25.59 2.37
CA THR A 12 -23.95 24.66 1.29
C THR A 12 -22.45 24.51 1.16
N ARG A 13 -22.01 23.28 1.34
CA ARG A 13 -20.64 22.77 1.19
C ARG A 13 -20.15 22.98 -0.25
N ARG A 14 -19.02 23.66 -0.44
CA ARG A 14 -18.07 23.38 -1.54
C ARG A 14 -16.74 24.09 -1.34
N SER A 15 -15.70 23.27 -1.18
CA SER A 15 -14.28 23.46 -1.46
C SER A 15 -13.70 24.87 -1.49
N VAL A 16 -12.81 25.16 -0.53
CA VAL A 16 -11.63 25.98 -0.80
C VAL A 16 -10.43 25.36 -0.06
N LEU A 17 -9.59 24.65 -0.81
CA LEU A 17 -8.21 24.33 -0.44
C LEU A 17 -7.48 25.65 -0.11
N ARG A 18 -6.97 25.78 1.11
CA ARG A 18 -6.07 26.88 1.46
C ARG A 18 -4.64 26.47 1.17
N LEU A 19 -4.16 26.94 0.01
CA LEU A 19 -2.75 27.08 -0.31
C LEU A 19 -2.13 28.06 0.70
N GLY A 20 -1.28 27.57 1.61
CA GLY A 20 -0.57 28.39 2.59
C GLY A 20 0.80 28.77 2.08
N ALA A 21 0.99 30.05 1.77
CA ALA A 21 2.23 30.64 1.31
C ALA A 21 3.36 30.56 2.37
N MET A 22 4.61 30.40 1.91
CA MET A 22 5.79 30.60 2.74
C MET A 22 5.86 32.05 3.22
N SER A 23 6.23 32.25 4.48
CA SER A 23 6.81 33.51 4.94
C SER A 23 7.93 33.17 5.91
N ALA A 24 9.14 33.53 5.52
CA ALA A 24 10.31 33.55 6.38
C ALA A 24 10.11 34.59 7.51
N LEU A 25 10.66 34.30 8.69
CA LEU A 25 11.44 35.19 9.56
C LEU A 25 11.41 34.69 11.02
N GLY A 26 12.61 34.57 11.62
CA GLY A 26 12.83 35.01 13.01
C GLY A 26 12.53 34.05 14.17
N ILE A 27 13.60 33.43 14.68
CA ILE A 27 13.98 33.22 16.09
C ILE A 27 12.86 33.06 17.14
N GLY A 28 12.84 31.89 17.80
CA GLY A 28 12.50 31.80 19.23
C GLY A 28 11.43 30.77 19.60
N ILE A 29 11.89 29.67 20.20
CA ILE A 29 11.17 28.80 21.16
C ILE A 29 9.75 28.38 20.73
N GLY A 30 9.59 27.18 20.17
CA GLY A 30 8.24 26.64 19.99
C GLY A 30 8.12 25.31 19.25
N ILE A 31 7.50 24.37 19.96
CA ILE A 31 6.64 23.27 19.51
C ILE A 31 7.32 22.22 18.61
N PRO A 32 7.43 20.93 19.03
CA PRO A 32 7.79 19.89 18.09
C PRO A 32 6.73 19.92 16.98
N ALA A 33 7.16 20.24 15.76
CA ALA A 33 6.38 19.96 14.57
C ALA A 33 6.25 18.44 14.51
N VAL A 34 5.23 17.91 15.19
CA VAL A 34 4.64 16.64 14.78
C VAL A 34 4.06 16.93 13.41
N SER A 35 4.86 16.69 12.38
CA SER A 35 4.36 16.37 11.03
C SER A 35 3.45 15.17 11.21
N GLY A 36 2.19 15.45 11.54
CA GLY A 36 1.12 14.49 11.55
C GLY A 36 0.76 14.23 10.10
N SER A 37 1.55 13.40 9.45
CA SER A 37 1.25 12.85 8.14
C SER A 37 0.01 11.97 8.31
N VAL A 38 -1.13 12.47 7.84
CA VAL A 38 -2.33 11.64 7.73
C VAL A 38 -2.05 10.63 6.61
N ALA A 39 -1.59 9.42 6.98
CA ALA A 39 -1.55 8.31 6.03
C ALA A 39 -2.93 8.21 5.39
N ALA A 40 -2.99 8.22 4.06
CA ALA A 40 -4.25 8.16 3.35
C ALA A 40 -4.93 6.83 3.71
N THR A 41 -6.06 6.93 4.41
CA THR A 41 -6.82 5.76 4.86
C THR A 41 -7.64 5.26 3.69
N ILE A 42 -7.38 4.03 3.26
CA ILE A 42 -8.10 3.42 2.15
C ILE A 42 -9.05 2.34 2.66
N ASP A 43 -10.22 2.26 2.04
CA ASP A 43 -11.21 1.24 2.40
C ASP A 43 -10.89 -0.10 1.71
N CYS A 44 -10.18 -0.06 0.57
CA CYS A 44 -9.96 -1.21 -0.30
C CYS A 44 -8.52 -1.42 -0.73
N PRO A 45 -8.01 -2.67 -0.74
CA PRO A 45 -6.66 -2.97 -1.20
C PRO A 45 -6.46 -2.46 -2.62
N LYS A 46 -5.38 -1.72 -2.89
CA LYS A 46 -5.07 -1.15 -4.21
C LYS A 46 -4.03 -2.00 -4.95
N THR A 47 -4.07 -1.89 -6.27
CA THR A 47 -3.19 -2.66 -7.17
C THR A 47 -1.76 -2.10 -7.18
N PRO A 48 -0.76 -2.88 -7.63
CA PRO A 48 0.59 -2.35 -7.84
C PRO A 48 0.63 -1.11 -8.75
N GLY A 49 -0.22 -1.08 -9.77
CA GLY A 49 -0.31 0.06 -10.68
C GLY A 49 -0.89 1.32 -10.02
N TYR A 50 -1.85 1.18 -9.12
CA TYR A 50 -2.34 2.33 -8.34
C TYR A 50 -1.21 2.92 -7.50
N TRP A 51 -0.54 2.09 -6.69
CA TRP A 51 0.53 2.55 -5.80
C TRP A 51 1.70 3.19 -6.55
N ALA A 52 2.07 2.65 -7.71
CA ALA A 52 3.11 3.23 -8.55
C ALA A 52 2.83 4.69 -8.97
N ASN A 53 1.55 5.02 -9.19
CA ASN A 53 1.10 6.30 -9.71
C ASN A 53 0.58 7.26 -8.63
N HIS A 54 0.54 6.83 -7.36
CA HIS A 54 0.05 7.63 -6.23
C HIS A 54 1.03 7.62 -5.05
N PRO A 55 2.32 7.98 -5.23
CA PRO A 55 3.31 7.99 -4.15
C PRO A 55 2.93 8.94 -2.99
N GLU A 56 2.15 9.98 -3.27
CA GLU A 56 1.64 10.92 -2.26
C GLU A 56 0.68 10.29 -1.24
N THR A 57 0.20 9.08 -1.52
CA THR A 57 -0.67 8.31 -0.60
C THR A 57 0.10 7.31 0.26
N TRP A 58 1.42 7.18 0.05
CA TRP A 58 2.24 6.26 0.80
C TRP A 58 2.51 6.83 2.20
N PRO A 59 2.73 5.98 3.21
CA PRO A 59 3.22 6.44 4.50
C PRO A 59 4.55 7.21 4.35
N ASP A 60 4.71 8.33 5.06
CA ASP A 60 5.92 9.19 5.02
C ASP A 60 7.16 8.56 5.69
N GLU A 61 7.05 7.31 6.16
CA GLU A 61 8.15 6.54 6.73
C GLU A 61 8.80 5.65 5.69
N ASP A 62 10.13 5.46 5.81
CA ASP A 62 10.86 4.53 4.95
C ASP A 62 10.28 3.12 5.07
N LEU A 63 10.10 2.47 3.91
CA LEU A 63 9.55 1.13 3.85
C LEU A 63 10.66 0.09 3.95
N THR A 64 10.46 -0.87 4.85
CA THR A 64 11.21 -2.12 4.84
C THR A 64 10.49 -3.14 3.97
N ILE A 65 11.06 -3.47 2.82
CA ILE A 65 10.53 -4.43 1.85
C ILE A 65 11.43 -5.66 1.82
N ALA A 66 10.86 -6.83 2.12
CA ALA A 66 11.59 -8.11 2.19
C ALA A 66 12.90 -8.05 3.02
N GLY A 67 12.90 -7.25 4.09
CA GLY A 67 14.06 -7.07 4.98
C GLY A 67 15.13 -6.08 4.48
N LYS A 68 14.86 -5.33 3.41
CA LYS A 68 15.68 -4.22 2.95
C LYS A 68 14.96 -2.91 3.20
N GLU A 69 15.63 -1.98 3.88
CA GLU A 69 15.19 -0.59 3.99
C GLU A 69 15.48 0.14 2.68
N GLY A 70 14.59 1.05 2.31
CA GLY A 70 14.76 1.90 1.14
C GLY A 70 13.73 3.02 1.15
N SER A 71 14.03 4.10 0.44
CA SER A 71 13.12 5.23 0.33
C SER A 71 11.89 4.88 -0.51
N ASN A 72 10.82 5.64 -0.32
CA ASN A 72 9.59 5.48 -1.10
C ASN A 72 9.85 5.62 -2.61
N GLU A 73 10.74 6.54 -3.03
CA GLU A 73 11.11 6.73 -4.44
C GLU A 73 11.81 5.49 -5.01
N TYR A 74 12.67 4.83 -4.23
CA TYR A 74 13.34 3.60 -4.65
C TYR A 74 12.32 2.48 -4.91
N TRP A 75 11.39 2.28 -3.98
CA TRP A 75 10.35 1.26 -4.11
C TRP A 75 9.33 1.60 -5.21
N GLN A 76 8.99 2.87 -5.38
CA GLN A 76 8.17 3.35 -6.48
C GLN A 76 8.83 3.05 -7.83
N GLY A 77 10.15 3.27 -7.95
CA GLY A 77 10.92 2.92 -9.14
C GLY A 77 10.76 1.45 -9.53
N ILE A 78 10.81 0.55 -8.56
CA ILE A 78 10.58 -0.89 -8.80
C ILE A 78 9.16 -1.18 -9.32
N LEU A 79 8.14 -0.49 -8.80
CA LEU A 79 6.76 -0.64 -9.27
C LEU A 79 6.59 -0.13 -10.71
N LEU A 80 7.28 0.94 -11.10
CA LEU A 80 7.24 1.51 -12.44
C LEU A 80 8.03 0.66 -13.45
N ASP A 81 9.15 0.09 -13.04
CA ASP A 81 10.03 -0.66 -13.93
C ASP A 81 9.34 -1.92 -14.50
N PRO A 82 9.40 -2.16 -15.82
CA PRO A 82 8.82 -3.36 -16.41
C PRO A 82 9.61 -4.60 -15.96
N PRO A 83 8.93 -5.70 -15.54
CA PRO A 83 9.61 -6.85 -14.95
C PRO A 83 10.45 -7.66 -15.95
N LYS A 84 10.27 -7.48 -17.27
CA LYS A 84 11.02 -8.17 -18.34
C LYS A 84 11.11 -9.69 -18.15
N GLY A 85 10.07 -10.30 -17.57
CA GLY A 85 9.98 -11.73 -17.26
C GLY A 85 10.77 -12.21 -16.04
N ASP A 86 11.33 -11.30 -15.23
CA ASP A 86 11.95 -11.61 -13.94
C ASP A 86 10.84 -11.94 -12.92
N LYS A 87 10.83 -13.19 -12.44
CA LYS A 87 9.83 -13.67 -11.48
C LYS A 87 9.97 -12.99 -10.12
N ALA A 88 11.20 -12.65 -9.70
CA ALA A 88 11.43 -11.91 -8.47
C ALA A 88 10.89 -10.48 -8.58
N HIS A 89 11.07 -9.83 -9.74
CA HIS A 89 10.49 -8.49 -9.97
C HIS A 89 8.96 -8.55 -9.98
N ILE A 90 8.36 -9.54 -10.65
CA ILE A 90 6.89 -9.73 -10.64
C ILE A 90 6.39 -9.89 -9.20
N MET A 91 6.99 -10.81 -8.42
CA MET A 91 6.65 -10.96 -7.00
C MET A 91 6.79 -9.65 -6.23
N MET A 92 7.90 -8.93 -6.43
CA MET A 92 8.20 -7.69 -5.73
C MET A 92 7.10 -6.64 -5.93
N LYS A 93 6.53 -6.54 -7.13
CA LYS A 93 5.43 -5.61 -7.39
C LYS A 93 4.19 -5.91 -6.55
N HIS A 94 3.76 -7.17 -6.52
CA HIS A 94 2.61 -7.58 -5.71
C HIS A 94 2.93 -7.51 -4.20
N TYR A 95 4.17 -7.79 -3.81
CA TYR A 95 4.63 -7.68 -2.43
C TYR A 95 4.59 -6.23 -1.92
N ILE A 96 5.16 -5.27 -2.66
CA ILE A 96 5.15 -3.85 -2.27
C ILE A 96 3.72 -3.35 -2.14
N ALA A 97 2.85 -3.66 -3.11
CA ALA A 97 1.44 -3.30 -3.04
C ALA A 97 0.74 -3.90 -1.81
N ALA A 98 1.02 -5.17 -1.46
CA ALA A 98 0.46 -5.80 -0.28
C ALA A 98 0.97 -5.16 1.02
N VAL A 99 2.24 -4.76 1.10
CA VAL A 99 2.78 -4.01 2.25
C VAL A 99 2.04 -2.68 2.41
N LEU A 100 1.90 -1.91 1.33
CA LEU A 100 1.21 -0.62 1.38
C LEU A 100 -0.26 -0.78 1.77
N ASN A 101 -0.95 -1.77 1.19
CA ASN A 101 -2.33 -2.10 1.56
C ASN A 101 -2.44 -2.44 3.06
N LEU A 102 -1.58 -3.31 3.59
CA LEU A 102 -1.62 -3.68 5.01
C LEU A 102 -1.33 -2.51 5.96
N ARG A 103 -0.61 -1.47 5.51
CA ARG A 103 -0.34 -0.27 6.32
C ARG A 103 -1.44 0.79 6.26
N THR A 104 -2.21 0.82 5.18
CA THR A 104 -3.16 1.91 4.88
C THR A 104 -4.62 1.50 5.00
N LEU A 105 -4.91 0.19 4.98
CA LEU A 105 -6.26 -0.32 5.16
C LEU A 105 -6.77 -0.10 6.58
N GLN A 106 -7.98 0.45 6.67
CA GLN A 106 -8.74 0.48 7.91
C GLN A 106 -9.68 -0.72 8.07
N SER A 107 -10.01 -1.42 6.98
CA SER A 107 -10.92 -2.55 7.02
C SER A 107 -10.31 -3.76 7.73
N GLY A 108 -11.14 -4.49 8.49
CA GLY A 108 -10.70 -5.62 9.32
C GLY A 108 -10.23 -6.86 8.53
N CYS A 109 -10.28 -6.83 7.19
CA CYS A 109 -9.99 -7.98 6.35
C CYS A 109 -8.53 -8.44 6.37
N THR A 110 -7.60 -7.57 6.76
CA THR A 110 -6.16 -7.87 6.84
C THR A 110 -5.84 -8.94 7.90
N SER A 111 -6.63 -8.98 8.97
CA SER A 111 -6.54 -9.96 10.06
C SER A 111 -7.37 -11.23 9.81
N ALA A 112 -8.28 -11.19 8.85
CA ALA A 112 -9.16 -12.30 8.52
C ALA A 112 -8.39 -13.45 7.82
N LYS A 113 -8.94 -14.65 7.98
CA LYS A 113 -8.42 -15.86 7.37
C LYS A 113 -8.94 -16.00 5.94
N ILE A 114 -8.04 -16.31 5.02
CA ILE A 114 -8.35 -16.66 3.63
C ILE A 114 -9.26 -17.89 3.66
N LYS A 115 -10.38 -17.82 2.93
CA LYS A 115 -11.38 -18.89 2.86
C LYS A 115 -11.23 -19.74 1.59
N TYR A 116 -10.59 -19.22 0.55
CA TYR A 116 -10.47 -19.88 -0.76
C TYR A 116 -9.05 -19.79 -1.31
N GLY A 117 -8.62 -20.83 -2.01
CA GLY A 117 -7.32 -20.89 -2.69
C GLY A 117 -6.25 -21.68 -1.95
N TYR A 118 -5.00 -21.58 -2.41
CA TYR A 118 -3.89 -22.43 -1.93
C TYR A 118 -3.53 -22.18 -0.45
N TYR A 119 -3.70 -20.95 0.03
CA TYR A 119 -3.39 -20.55 1.40
C TYR A 119 -4.64 -20.35 2.26
N GLU A 120 -5.68 -21.16 2.04
CA GLU A 120 -6.82 -21.24 2.95
C GLU A 120 -6.35 -21.44 4.41
N GLY A 121 -6.93 -20.70 5.35
CA GLY A 121 -6.56 -20.73 6.77
C GLY A 121 -5.33 -19.88 7.14
N TYR A 122 -4.70 -19.20 6.18
CA TYR A 122 -3.67 -18.18 6.44
C TYR A 122 -4.26 -16.77 6.44
N THR A 123 -3.56 -15.81 7.05
CA THR A 123 -3.82 -14.38 6.84
C THR A 123 -2.95 -13.85 5.70
N ILE A 124 -3.34 -12.71 5.13
CA ILE A 124 -2.53 -12.02 4.11
C ILE A 124 -1.15 -11.65 4.64
N GLU A 125 -1.04 -11.28 5.91
CA GLU A 125 0.25 -10.97 6.52
C GLU A 125 1.18 -12.19 6.55
N GLN A 126 0.65 -13.39 6.85
CA GLN A 126 1.43 -14.63 6.81
C GLN A 126 1.91 -14.94 5.38
N VAL A 127 1.03 -14.79 4.39
CA VAL A 127 1.37 -14.98 2.97
C VAL A 127 2.42 -13.97 2.51
N LYS A 128 2.27 -12.70 2.87
CA LYS A 128 3.28 -11.65 2.64
C LYS A 128 4.62 -12.04 3.27
N ASN A 129 4.64 -12.50 4.52
CA ASN A 129 5.90 -12.91 5.17
C ASN A 129 6.58 -14.08 4.44
N MET A 130 5.82 -15.08 3.97
CA MET A 130 6.35 -16.17 3.15
C MET A 130 6.91 -15.66 1.80
N ALA A 131 6.22 -14.74 1.14
CA ALA A 131 6.70 -14.09 -0.09
C ALA A 131 8.00 -13.29 0.13
N GLY A 132 8.13 -12.61 1.28
CA GLY A 132 9.35 -11.90 1.66
C GLY A 132 10.52 -12.84 1.86
N THR A 133 10.29 -14.00 2.50
CA THR A 133 11.30 -15.06 2.61
C THR A 133 11.68 -15.58 1.21
N TRP A 134 10.70 -15.90 0.36
CA TRP A 134 10.96 -16.36 -1.01
C TRP A 134 11.83 -15.36 -1.78
N LEU A 135 11.50 -14.06 -1.74
CA LEU A 135 12.26 -12.99 -2.39
C LEU A 135 13.73 -12.97 -1.98
N ARG A 136 14.03 -13.09 -0.69
CA ARG A 136 15.41 -13.10 -0.15
C ARG A 136 16.27 -14.26 -0.65
N HIS A 137 15.64 -15.33 -1.14
CA HIS A 137 16.32 -16.50 -1.69
C HIS A 137 16.36 -16.52 -3.23
N THR A 138 15.87 -15.48 -3.90
CA THR A 138 15.94 -15.39 -5.37
C THR A 138 17.31 -14.93 -5.85
N SER A 139 17.69 -15.33 -7.07
CA SER A 139 18.92 -14.87 -7.71
C SER A 139 18.94 -13.35 -7.89
N SER A 140 17.80 -12.74 -8.21
CA SER A 140 17.71 -11.28 -8.41
C SER A 140 18.11 -10.54 -7.13
N TRP A 141 17.72 -11.07 -5.98
CA TRP A 141 18.06 -10.49 -4.67
C TRP A 141 19.48 -10.82 -4.21
N GLN A 142 19.97 -12.03 -4.49
CA GLN A 142 21.27 -12.49 -3.99
C GLN A 142 22.45 -12.02 -4.84
N ASN A 143 22.29 -11.92 -6.15
CA ASN A 143 23.40 -11.65 -7.08
C ASN A 143 23.01 -10.80 -8.30
N GLY A 144 21.81 -10.19 -8.29
CA GLY A 144 21.36 -9.30 -9.36
C GLY A 144 21.01 -10.00 -10.68
N ARG A 145 21.05 -11.34 -10.72
CA ARG A 145 20.67 -12.10 -11.93
C ARG A 145 19.18 -12.35 -11.95
N LYS A 146 18.56 -12.15 -13.11
CA LYS A 146 17.14 -12.42 -13.35
C LYS A 146 16.70 -13.78 -12.82
N GLN A 147 15.70 -13.79 -11.94
CA GLN A 147 15.04 -15.01 -11.49
C GLN A 147 14.07 -15.49 -12.58
N THR A 148 14.29 -16.69 -13.11
CA THR A 148 13.46 -17.26 -14.19
C THR A 148 12.45 -18.30 -13.71
N SER A 149 12.73 -18.95 -12.57
CA SER A 149 11.85 -19.96 -11.95
C SER A 149 11.04 -19.36 -10.80
N TRP A 150 9.79 -19.81 -10.65
CA TRP A 150 9.00 -19.53 -9.46
C TRP A 150 9.40 -20.39 -8.26
N TYR A 151 10.07 -21.53 -8.50
CA TYR A 151 10.55 -22.38 -7.42
C TYR A 151 11.91 -21.88 -6.91
N ALA A 152 11.97 -21.51 -5.62
CA ALA A 152 13.20 -21.11 -4.94
C ALA A 152 13.14 -21.52 -3.46
N ASN A 153 14.25 -22.02 -2.93
CA ASN A 153 14.39 -22.43 -1.52
C ASN A 153 13.26 -23.35 -1.03
N GLY A 154 12.88 -24.35 -1.83
CA GLY A 154 11.83 -25.30 -1.45
C GLY A 154 10.40 -24.76 -1.52
N MET A 155 10.21 -23.52 -2.00
CA MET A 155 8.91 -22.84 -2.05
C MET A 155 8.50 -22.54 -3.49
N ASP A 156 7.21 -22.74 -3.78
CA ASP A 156 6.58 -22.27 -5.01
C ASP A 156 6.13 -20.81 -4.86
N GLY A 157 6.92 -19.90 -5.44
CA GLY A 157 6.64 -18.47 -5.45
C GLY A 157 5.43 -18.10 -6.30
N GLU A 158 4.95 -18.95 -7.21
CA GLU A 158 3.80 -18.61 -8.03
C GLU A 158 2.53 -18.51 -7.19
N LYS A 159 2.31 -19.47 -6.28
CA LYS A 159 1.15 -19.47 -5.38
C LYS A 159 1.15 -18.28 -4.44
N LEU A 160 2.32 -17.91 -3.92
CA LEU A 160 2.50 -16.71 -3.10
C LEU A 160 2.12 -15.46 -3.91
N LYS A 161 2.65 -15.34 -5.13
CA LYS A 161 2.36 -14.20 -6.02
C LYS A 161 0.88 -14.13 -6.35
N ASP A 162 0.25 -15.23 -6.74
CA ASP A 162 -1.16 -15.28 -7.13
C ASP A 162 -2.07 -14.87 -5.97
N THR A 163 -1.73 -15.25 -4.74
CA THR A 163 -2.51 -14.89 -3.56
C THR A 163 -2.35 -13.41 -3.21
N LEU A 164 -1.15 -12.85 -3.32
CA LEU A 164 -0.93 -11.41 -3.14
C LEU A 164 -1.61 -10.60 -4.26
N ASP A 165 -1.57 -11.09 -5.50
CA ASP A 165 -2.27 -10.49 -6.62
C ASP A 165 -3.79 -10.48 -6.40
N ALA A 166 -4.36 -11.62 -6.00
CA ALA A 166 -5.77 -11.73 -5.64
C ALA A 166 -6.15 -10.74 -4.53
N PHE A 167 -5.35 -10.64 -3.45
CA PHE A 167 -5.59 -9.67 -2.40
C PHE A 167 -5.57 -8.22 -2.91
N ASN A 168 -4.57 -7.85 -3.71
CA ASN A 168 -4.39 -6.49 -4.19
C ASN A 168 -5.44 -6.04 -5.21
N ASN A 169 -6.05 -6.98 -5.96
CA ASN A 169 -7.00 -6.67 -7.02
C ASN A 169 -8.45 -7.01 -6.63
N ASN A 170 -8.68 -8.20 -6.08
CA ASN A 170 -10.00 -8.73 -5.75
C ASN A 170 -9.95 -9.61 -4.47
N PRO A 171 -9.90 -9.01 -3.27
CA PRO A 171 -9.81 -9.75 -2.01
C PRO A 171 -11.01 -10.68 -1.77
N ALA A 172 -12.18 -10.38 -2.35
CA ALA A 172 -13.36 -11.24 -2.26
C ALA A 172 -13.14 -12.62 -2.92
N SER A 173 -12.24 -12.73 -3.92
CA SER A 173 -11.84 -14.03 -4.49
C SER A 173 -11.14 -14.95 -3.50
N LEU A 174 -10.57 -14.38 -2.42
CA LEU A 174 -9.99 -15.10 -1.28
C LEU A 174 -11.00 -15.31 -0.15
N GLY A 175 -12.24 -14.86 -0.32
CA GLY A 175 -13.29 -14.85 0.70
C GLY A 175 -13.07 -13.81 1.80
N LEU A 176 -12.25 -12.79 1.52
CA LEU A 176 -11.99 -11.67 2.41
C LEU A 176 -12.97 -10.54 2.11
N ASP A 177 -13.70 -10.12 3.13
CA ASP A 177 -14.59 -8.96 3.06
C ASP A 177 -13.86 -7.72 3.57
N CYS A 178 -13.37 -6.90 2.64
CA CYS A 178 -12.68 -5.65 2.93
C CYS A 178 -13.61 -4.42 2.92
N GLY A 179 -14.93 -4.58 2.85
CA GLY A 179 -15.85 -3.43 2.74
C GLY A 179 -15.71 -2.68 1.41
N CYS A 180 -15.37 -3.41 0.34
CA CYS A 180 -15.27 -2.88 -1.00
C CYS A 180 -16.61 -2.91 -1.70
N ASP A 181 -17.51 -2.04 -1.26
CA ASP A 181 -18.75 -1.80 -1.97
C ASP A 181 -18.41 -1.07 -3.29
N ASP A 182 -18.69 -1.73 -4.41
CA ASP A 182 -18.59 -1.24 -5.80
C ASP A 182 -17.18 -1.12 -6.42
N ARG A 183 -16.55 -2.26 -6.75
CA ARG A 183 -15.36 -2.31 -7.61
C ARG A 183 -15.63 -2.81 -9.03
#